data_AF-D7REL9-F1
#
_entry.id   AF-D7REL9-F1
#
_cell.length_a   1.000
_cell.length_b   1.000
_cell.length_c   1.000
_cell.angle_alpha   90.00
_cell.angle_beta   90.00
_cell.angle_gamma   90.00
#
_symmetry.space_group_name_H-M   'P 1'
#
loop_
_entity.id
_entity.type
_entity.pdbx_description
1 polymer ?
#
loop_
_entity_poly.entity_id
_entity_poly.type
_entity_poly.pdbx_seq_one_letter_code
_entity_poly.pdbx_strand_id
1 'polypeptide(L)'
;AGIVRYWGRGHDEPSSLAEFGRQEFATDVNIAFLEDFGGGRMPELNISHPLPSASDIEYCQKHQTKVFISIAGQPSLSSVEDAEEVAAYVWNTYLGGKSSDRPFGKAVLDGVELHIHSGNTTYLDDLARALKGYSNVISAVAAECPIPDPALDTTIRTGVVDQVRVEFFDNPSCQFTPPKDTSLLFPSWDNWSDYPGVHKLYLGIPISPTIAPEGGYIPPNELVYHVLPYLKKSPVYGGIMVFPYLHHEVNFQSMLRSYARAA
;
A
#
# COMPACT_ATOMS: atom_id res chain seq x y z
N ALA A 1 0.23 5.98 14.99
CA ALA A 1 -0.35 5.82 13.63
C ALA A 1 0.77 5.68 12.61
N GLY A 2 0.55 5.03 11.47
CA GLY A 2 1.62 4.67 10.51
C GLY A 2 1.83 5.65 9.36
N ILE A 3 2.98 5.52 8.69
CA ILE A 3 3.27 6.08 7.37
C ILE A 3 3.65 4.91 6.45
N VAL A 4 2.85 4.69 5.41
CA VAL A 4 3.15 3.71 4.35
C VAL A 4 3.87 4.43 3.21
N ARG A 5 4.97 3.86 2.73
CA ARG A 5 5.75 4.37 1.59
C ARG A 5 5.95 3.28 0.55
N TYR A 6 6.18 3.65 -0.70
CA TYR A 6 6.52 2.71 -1.77
C TYR A 6 7.98 2.88 -2.17
N TRP A 7 8.66 1.75 -2.32
CA TRP A 7 10.02 1.63 -2.82
C TRP A 7 10.00 0.81 -4.10
N GLY A 8 10.87 1.16 -5.05
CA GLY A 8 11.06 0.37 -6.28
C GLY A 8 10.61 1.08 -7.55
N ARG A 9 9.85 2.17 -7.42
CA ARG A 9 9.49 3.08 -8.52
C ARG A 9 9.34 4.52 -8.03
N GLY A 10 9.45 5.47 -8.97
CA GLY A 10 9.07 6.86 -8.74
C GLY A 10 10.05 7.67 -7.90
N HIS A 11 11.30 7.23 -7.73
CA HIS A 11 12.38 8.03 -7.17
C HIS A 11 13.73 7.53 -7.74
N ASP A 12 14.82 8.28 -7.55
CA ASP A 12 16.19 7.84 -7.90
C ASP A 12 17.05 7.65 -6.64
N GLU A 13 16.69 8.34 -5.55
CA GLU A 13 17.38 8.29 -4.26
C GLU A 13 16.36 8.11 -3.11
N PRO A 14 16.78 7.54 -1.97
CA PRO A 14 18.07 6.87 -1.78
C PRO A 14 18.18 5.55 -2.57
N SER A 15 19.40 5.24 -3.01
CA SER A 15 19.71 4.05 -3.81
C SER A 15 19.58 2.69 -3.09
N SER A 16 19.35 2.69 -1.77
CA SER A 16 19.12 1.47 -0.97
C SER A 16 17.84 1.55 -0.14
N LEU A 17 17.18 0.40 0.03
CA LEU A 17 15.98 0.29 0.87
C LEU A 17 16.27 0.61 2.34
N ALA A 18 17.45 0.25 2.86
CA ALA A 18 17.83 0.56 4.25
C ALA A 18 17.90 2.06 4.51
N GLU A 19 18.45 2.83 3.57
CA GLU A 19 18.50 4.29 3.67
C GLU A 19 17.10 4.90 3.47
N PHE A 20 16.30 4.37 2.55
CA PHE A 20 14.90 4.77 2.35
C PHE A 20 14.10 4.64 3.63
N GLY A 21 14.12 3.47 4.28
CA GLY A 21 13.41 3.23 5.53
C GLY A 21 13.83 4.19 6.65
N ARG A 22 15.10 4.59 6.69
CA ARG A 22 15.63 5.54 7.69
C ARG A 22 15.17 6.97 7.44
N GLN A 23 15.18 7.42 6.19
CA GLN A 23 14.93 8.82 5.82
C GLN A 23 13.45 9.17 5.74
N GLU A 24 12.63 8.19 5.37
CA GLU A 24 11.21 8.42 5.03
C GLU A 24 10.25 8.22 6.20
N PHE A 25 10.76 7.91 7.40
CA PHE A 25 9.97 7.70 8.62
C PHE A 25 8.85 6.65 8.45
N ALA A 26 9.07 5.68 7.56
CA ALA A 26 8.08 4.69 7.19
C ALA A 26 7.87 3.66 8.31
N THR A 27 6.61 3.42 8.68
CA THR A 27 6.25 2.26 9.51
C THR A 27 6.03 1.01 8.67
N ASP A 28 5.69 1.20 7.39
CA ASP A 28 5.43 0.17 6.41
C ASP A 28 6.05 0.62 5.07
N VAL A 29 6.81 -0.24 4.40
CA VAL A 29 7.35 0.00 3.07
C VAL A 29 6.88 -1.09 2.12
N ASN A 30 6.26 -0.70 1.02
CA ASN A 30 5.85 -1.58 -0.06
C ASN A 30 6.94 -1.64 -1.12
N ILE A 31 7.49 -2.82 -1.36
CA ILE A 31 8.30 -3.10 -2.52
C ILE A 31 7.36 -3.22 -3.72
N ALA A 32 7.45 -2.27 -4.65
CA ALA A 32 6.54 -2.10 -5.77
C ALA A 32 7.29 -2.25 -7.12
N PHE A 33 6.89 -3.15 -8.03
CA PHE A 33 5.74 -4.06 -7.95
C PHE A 33 6.09 -5.49 -8.36
N LEU A 34 5.21 -6.40 -7.99
CA LEU A 34 5.12 -7.79 -8.43
C LEU A 34 3.88 -7.89 -9.35
N GLU A 35 4.07 -8.19 -10.64
CA GLU A 35 3.04 -8.01 -11.69
C GLU A 35 2.82 -9.29 -12.52
N ASP A 36 1.87 -9.28 -13.45
CA ASP A 36 1.66 -10.33 -14.47
C ASP A 36 1.31 -11.76 -13.97
N PHE A 37 0.32 -11.88 -13.07
CA PHE A 37 -0.10 -13.17 -12.48
C PHE A 37 -1.45 -13.71 -12.97
N GLY A 38 -1.62 -15.02 -12.78
CA GLY A 38 -2.84 -15.77 -13.06
C GLY A 38 -2.85 -16.43 -14.44
N GLY A 39 -3.76 -17.38 -14.63
CA GLY A 39 -3.85 -18.21 -15.81
C GLY A 39 -2.69 -19.20 -15.89
N GLY A 40 -2.23 -19.70 -14.73
CA GLY A 40 -1.06 -20.57 -14.61
C GLY A 40 0.29 -19.83 -14.65
N ARG A 41 0.29 -18.49 -14.62
CA ARG A 41 1.50 -17.67 -14.55
C ARG A 41 1.73 -17.15 -13.14
N MET A 42 2.98 -17.26 -12.68
CA MET A 42 3.42 -16.67 -11.41
C MET A 42 3.85 -15.22 -11.65
N PRO A 43 3.60 -14.31 -10.70
CA PRO A 43 3.96 -12.92 -10.91
C PRO A 43 5.48 -12.70 -10.97
N GLU A 44 5.89 -11.65 -11.67
CA GLU A 44 7.28 -11.26 -11.87
C GLU A 44 7.60 -9.89 -11.24
N LEU A 45 8.81 -9.73 -10.72
CA LEU A 45 9.25 -8.45 -10.18
C LEU A 45 9.47 -7.44 -11.30
N ASN A 46 8.79 -6.31 -11.22
CA ASN A 46 8.96 -5.18 -12.10
C ASN A 46 9.31 -3.93 -11.28
N ILE A 47 10.60 -3.83 -10.95
CA ILE A 47 11.19 -2.79 -10.11
C ILE A 47 12.22 -2.02 -10.93
N SER A 48 12.22 -0.68 -10.83
CA SER A 48 13.16 0.19 -11.53
C SER A 48 14.43 0.51 -10.70
N HIS A 49 14.42 0.19 -9.41
CA HIS A 49 15.58 0.29 -8.51
C HIS A 49 16.42 -1.00 -8.45
N PRO A 50 17.66 -0.93 -7.92
CA PRO A 50 18.40 -2.13 -7.52
C PRO A 50 17.61 -2.97 -6.52
N LEU A 51 17.53 -4.29 -6.72
CA LEU A 51 16.79 -5.16 -5.79
C LEU A 51 17.32 -5.04 -4.35
N PRO A 52 16.45 -4.99 -3.31
CA PRO A 52 16.91 -4.91 -1.93
C PRO A 52 17.68 -6.16 -1.57
N SER A 53 18.76 -5.99 -0.83
CA SER A 53 19.45 -7.12 -0.22
C SER A 53 18.68 -7.63 0.99
N ALA A 54 18.96 -8.87 1.41
CA ALA A 54 18.41 -9.41 2.65
C ALA A 54 18.75 -8.51 3.85
N SER A 55 19.96 -7.94 3.87
CA SER A 55 20.41 -6.99 4.91
C SER A 55 19.63 -5.68 4.91
N ASP A 56 19.17 -5.19 3.75
CA ASP A 56 18.36 -3.96 3.70
C ASP A 56 17.01 -4.17 4.38
N ILE A 57 16.37 -5.29 4.06
CA ILE A 57 15.08 -5.68 4.64
C ILE A 57 15.21 -5.92 6.14
N GLU A 58 16.20 -6.72 6.56
CA GLU A 58 16.49 -6.99 7.98
C GLU A 58 16.79 -5.68 8.75
N TYR A 59 17.45 -4.72 8.11
CA TYR A 59 17.69 -3.40 8.68
C TYR A 59 16.38 -2.65 8.93
N CYS A 60 15.49 -2.56 7.94
CA CYS A 60 14.16 -1.95 8.10
C CYS A 60 13.38 -2.58 9.24
N GLN A 61 13.30 -3.92 9.27
CA GLN A 61 12.57 -4.67 10.28
C GLN A 61 13.13 -4.44 11.69
N LYS A 62 14.46 -4.43 11.84
CA LYS A 62 15.12 -4.11 13.12
C LYS A 62 14.79 -2.70 13.62
N HIS A 63 14.48 -1.77 12.72
CA HIS A 63 14.07 -0.41 13.03
C HIS A 63 12.55 -0.21 13.01
N GLN A 64 11.78 -1.30 13.19
CA GLN A 64 10.32 -1.30 13.31
C GLN A 64 9.57 -0.86 12.05
N THR A 65 10.25 -0.83 10.89
CA THR A 65 9.63 -0.67 9.58
C THR A 65 9.30 -2.05 9.02
N LYS A 66 8.01 -2.32 8.82
CA LYS A 66 7.54 -3.53 8.15
C LYS A 66 7.77 -3.42 6.65
N VAL A 67 8.14 -4.52 6.01
CA VAL A 67 8.38 -4.57 4.56
C VAL A 67 7.37 -5.49 3.91
N PHE A 68 6.68 -4.99 2.89
CA PHE A 68 5.64 -5.69 2.14
C PHE A 68 6.10 -5.89 0.70
N ILE A 69 5.61 -6.94 0.04
CA ILE A 69 5.59 -7.03 -1.42
C ILE A 69 4.23 -6.56 -1.93
N SER A 70 4.22 -5.64 -2.91
CA SER A 70 2.99 -5.10 -3.49
C SER A 70 2.71 -5.76 -4.84
N ILE A 71 1.59 -6.45 -4.93
CA ILE A 71 1.11 -7.13 -6.14
C ILE A 71 0.23 -6.16 -6.92
N ALA A 72 0.54 -5.92 -8.19
CA ALA A 72 -0.17 -4.97 -9.04
C ALA A 72 -0.41 -5.52 -10.45
N GLY A 73 -0.96 -4.68 -11.32
CA GLY A 73 -1.25 -5.02 -12.71
C GLY A 73 -2.66 -5.58 -12.90
N GLN A 74 -2.85 -6.31 -14.01
CA GLN A 74 -4.14 -6.88 -14.37
C GLN A 74 -4.18 -8.37 -14.02
N PRO A 75 -4.87 -8.78 -12.96
CA PRO A 75 -5.03 -10.19 -12.62
C PRO A 75 -5.73 -10.94 -13.75
N SER A 76 -5.26 -12.15 -14.01
CA SER A 76 -5.93 -13.12 -14.88
C SER A 76 -6.19 -14.46 -14.18
N LEU A 77 -6.60 -14.42 -12.91
CA LEU A 77 -6.91 -15.63 -12.13
C LEU A 77 -8.07 -16.41 -12.77
N SER A 78 -7.86 -17.72 -12.95
CA SER A 78 -8.73 -18.60 -13.72
C SER A 78 -9.57 -19.56 -12.86
N SER A 79 -9.13 -19.84 -11.64
CA SER A 79 -9.85 -20.63 -10.64
C SER A 79 -9.36 -20.30 -9.22
N VAL A 80 -10.00 -20.93 -8.21
CA VAL A 80 -9.54 -20.88 -6.83
C VAL A 80 -8.14 -21.50 -6.71
N GLU A 81 -7.89 -22.62 -7.40
CA GLU A 81 -6.60 -23.29 -7.39
C GLU A 81 -5.49 -22.39 -7.97
N ASP A 82 -5.76 -21.65 -9.05
CA ASP A 82 -4.82 -20.68 -9.61
C ASP A 82 -4.50 -19.55 -8.61
N ALA A 83 -5.49 -19.10 -7.85
CA ALA A 83 -5.28 -18.14 -6.76
C ALA A 83 -4.42 -18.72 -5.61
N GLU A 84 -4.65 -19.98 -5.24
CA GLU A 84 -3.84 -20.70 -4.24
C GLU A 84 -2.39 -20.94 -4.71
N GLU A 85 -2.19 -21.25 -6.00
CA GLU A 85 -0.87 -21.40 -6.61
C GLU A 85 -0.09 -20.08 -6.57
N VAL A 86 -0.72 -18.96 -6.94
CA VAL A 86 -0.11 -17.62 -6.82
C VAL A 86 0.21 -17.31 -5.35
N ALA A 87 -0.70 -17.59 -4.42
CA ALA A 87 -0.45 -17.39 -2.98
C ALA A 87 0.75 -18.21 -2.48
N ALA A 88 0.84 -19.49 -2.89
CA ALA A 88 1.94 -20.37 -2.54
C ALA A 88 3.28 -19.89 -3.13
N TYR A 89 3.28 -19.38 -4.35
CA TYR A 89 4.47 -18.77 -4.96
C TYR A 89 4.93 -17.56 -4.14
N VAL A 90 4.04 -16.62 -3.84
CA VAL A 90 4.39 -15.43 -3.04
C VAL A 90 4.90 -15.84 -1.66
N TRP A 91 4.26 -16.81 -1.02
CA TRP A 91 4.67 -17.35 0.27
C TRP A 91 6.10 -17.92 0.24
N ASN A 92 6.41 -18.76 -0.76
CA ASN A 92 7.71 -19.42 -0.87
C ASN A 92 8.84 -18.52 -1.36
N THR A 93 8.52 -17.50 -2.15
CA THR A 93 9.51 -16.62 -2.78
C THR A 93 9.84 -15.39 -1.92
N TYR A 94 8.85 -14.82 -1.23
CA TYR A 94 9.01 -13.53 -0.51
C TYR A 94 8.70 -13.61 0.98
N LEU A 95 7.80 -14.50 1.40
CA LEU A 95 7.37 -14.62 2.81
C LEU A 95 8.07 -15.80 3.48
N GLY A 96 7.41 -16.45 4.45
CA GLY A 96 8.01 -17.45 5.35
C GLY A 96 8.20 -18.84 4.77
N GLY A 97 7.85 -19.06 3.50
CA GLY A 97 8.09 -20.32 2.81
C GLY A 97 9.55 -20.47 2.37
N LYS A 98 9.80 -21.46 1.50
CA LYS A 98 11.16 -21.77 1.03
C LYS A 98 11.19 -21.91 -0.49
N SER A 99 12.18 -21.28 -1.09
CA SER A 99 12.53 -21.40 -2.51
C SER A 99 14.05 -21.30 -2.66
N SER A 100 14.62 -21.97 -3.67
CA SER A 100 16.02 -21.79 -4.07
C SER A 100 16.28 -20.41 -4.66
N ASP A 101 15.25 -19.82 -5.28
CA ASP A 101 15.37 -18.64 -6.13
C ASP A 101 14.58 -17.49 -5.51
N ARG A 102 15.08 -16.98 -4.38
CA ARG A 102 14.50 -15.82 -3.70
C ARG A 102 15.20 -14.52 -4.14
N PRO A 103 14.49 -13.58 -4.79
CA PRO A 103 15.12 -12.37 -5.34
C PRO A 103 15.81 -11.50 -4.29
N PHE A 104 15.30 -11.48 -3.06
CA PHE A 104 15.86 -10.70 -1.94
C PHE A 104 16.68 -11.56 -0.97
N GLY A 105 17.16 -12.72 -1.45
CA GLY A 105 17.84 -13.71 -0.64
C GLY A 105 16.96 -14.30 0.47
N LYS A 106 17.56 -14.56 1.62
CA LYS A 106 16.90 -15.25 2.76
C LYS A 106 15.93 -14.39 3.57
N ALA A 107 15.79 -13.10 3.27
CA ALA A 107 14.91 -12.23 4.03
C ALA A 107 13.45 -12.65 3.87
N VAL A 108 12.69 -12.56 4.95
CA VAL A 108 11.25 -12.87 5.02
C VAL A 108 10.51 -11.55 5.19
N LEU A 109 9.67 -11.19 4.22
CA LEU A 109 8.85 -9.98 4.31
C LEU A 109 7.73 -10.14 5.33
N ASP A 110 7.23 -9.02 5.85
CA ASP A 110 6.19 -8.96 6.89
C ASP A 110 4.78 -9.15 6.32
N GLY A 111 4.58 -8.88 5.03
CA GLY A 111 3.24 -8.88 4.46
C GLY A 111 3.17 -8.72 2.95
N VAL A 112 1.94 -8.66 2.48
CA VAL A 112 1.56 -8.52 1.07
C VAL A 112 0.49 -7.45 0.92
N GLU A 113 0.63 -6.62 -0.10
CA GLU A 113 -0.40 -5.67 -0.53
C GLU A 113 -0.98 -6.11 -1.87
N LEU A 114 -2.32 -6.08 -2.02
CA LEU A 114 -2.98 -6.11 -3.32
C LEU A 114 -3.29 -4.69 -3.77
N HIS A 115 -2.63 -4.24 -4.84
CA HIS A 115 -2.75 -2.92 -5.45
C HIS A 115 -3.34 -3.10 -6.85
N ILE A 116 -4.64 -3.39 -6.90
CA ILE A 116 -5.32 -3.82 -8.13
C ILE A 116 -6.43 -2.82 -8.46
N HIS A 117 -6.31 -2.17 -9.62
CA HIS A 117 -7.23 -1.11 -10.07
C HIS A 117 -7.94 -1.43 -11.38
N SER A 118 -7.64 -2.58 -12.01
CA SER A 118 -8.24 -2.99 -13.29
C SER A 118 -8.07 -4.48 -13.53
N GLY A 119 -8.67 -5.01 -14.60
CA GLY A 119 -8.56 -6.42 -14.99
C GLY A 119 -9.73 -7.27 -14.49
N ASN A 120 -9.55 -8.60 -14.48
CA ASN A 120 -10.57 -9.53 -14.00
C ASN A 120 -10.41 -9.77 -12.49
N THR A 121 -11.37 -9.28 -11.72
CA THR A 121 -11.32 -9.27 -10.25
C THR A 121 -11.82 -10.57 -9.62
N THR A 122 -12.27 -11.52 -10.45
CA THR A 122 -12.69 -12.86 -9.99
C THR A 122 -11.53 -13.56 -9.27
N TYR A 123 -11.83 -14.21 -8.13
CA TYR A 123 -10.89 -14.97 -7.28
C TYR A 123 -9.84 -14.14 -6.53
N LEU A 124 -9.87 -12.80 -6.57
CA LEU A 124 -8.98 -11.98 -5.75
C LEU A 124 -9.23 -12.17 -4.24
N ASP A 125 -10.47 -12.41 -3.86
CA ASP A 125 -10.84 -12.71 -2.48
C ASP A 125 -10.32 -14.09 -2.04
N ASP A 126 -10.30 -15.07 -2.94
CA ASP A 126 -9.67 -16.37 -2.69
C ASP A 126 -8.15 -16.25 -2.56
N LEU A 127 -7.49 -15.46 -3.42
CA LEU A 127 -6.07 -15.12 -3.29
C LEU A 127 -5.78 -14.48 -1.92
N ALA A 128 -6.60 -13.52 -1.50
CA ALA A 128 -6.44 -12.85 -0.20
C ALA A 128 -6.62 -13.82 0.98
N ARG A 129 -7.63 -14.71 0.93
CA ARG A 129 -7.83 -15.76 1.94
C ARG A 129 -6.65 -16.73 1.99
N ALA A 130 -6.17 -17.19 0.83
CA ALA A 130 -5.05 -18.11 0.73
C ALA A 130 -3.77 -17.50 1.31
N LEU A 131 -3.45 -16.25 0.96
CA LEU A 131 -2.33 -15.49 1.53
C LEU A 131 -2.46 -15.34 3.05
N LYS A 132 -3.66 -15.00 3.53
CA LYS A 132 -3.93 -14.85 4.97
C LYS A 132 -3.87 -16.17 5.75
N GLY A 133 -4.09 -17.30 5.08
CA GLY A 133 -3.98 -18.64 5.65
C GLY A 133 -2.57 -19.01 6.11
N TYR A 134 -1.53 -18.33 5.58
CA TYR A 134 -0.15 -18.53 6.01
C TYR A 134 0.16 -17.79 7.32
N SER A 135 1.04 -18.40 8.13
CA SER A 135 1.40 -17.85 9.44
C SER A 135 2.14 -16.51 9.34
N ASN A 136 1.76 -15.56 10.19
CA ASN A 136 2.42 -14.25 10.36
C ASN A 136 2.44 -13.36 9.11
N VAL A 137 1.47 -13.52 8.19
CA VAL A 137 1.32 -12.62 7.04
C VAL A 137 0.37 -11.47 7.39
N ILE A 138 0.85 -10.24 7.23
CA ILE A 138 0.02 -9.04 7.27
C ILE A 138 -0.52 -8.79 5.86
N SER A 139 -1.85 -8.72 5.73
CA SER A 139 -2.54 -8.46 4.47
C SER A 139 -2.94 -6.98 4.38
N ALA A 140 -2.62 -6.37 3.25
CA ALA A 140 -3.03 -5.01 2.93
C ALA A 140 -3.68 -4.95 1.55
N VAL A 141 -4.47 -3.92 1.32
CA VAL A 141 -4.95 -3.54 -0.02
C VAL A 141 -4.73 -2.05 -0.25
N ALA A 142 -4.46 -1.67 -1.49
CA ALA A 142 -4.58 -0.30 -1.98
C ALA A 142 -5.83 -0.19 -2.84
N ALA A 143 -6.88 0.42 -2.29
CA ALA A 143 -8.19 0.57 -2.91
C ALA A 143 -8.35 1.99 -3.43
N GLU A 144 -9.10 2.20 -4.50
CA GLU A 144 -9.55 3.52 -4.91
C GLU A 144 -10.62 4.06 -3.93
N CYS A 145 -10.79 5.39 -3.84
CA CYS A 145 -11.77 5.96 -2.92
C CYS A 145 -13.27 5.79 -3.26
N PRO A 146 -13.71 5.53 -4.52
CA PRO A 146 -15.11 5.25 -4.79
C PRO A 146 -15.59 4.00 -4.05
N ILE A 147 -16.82 4.06 -3.51
CA ILE A 147 -17.45 2.92 -2.82
C ILE A 147 -18.66 2.45 -3.65
N PRO A 148 -18.81 1.14 -3.90
CA PRO A 148 -17.83 0.09 -3.64
C PRO A 148 -16.57 0.27 -4.51
N ASP A 149 -15.42 -0.19 -4.00
CA ASP A 149 -14.20 -0.22 -4.79
C ASP A 149 -14.39 -1.12 -6.02
N PRO A 150 -14.06 -0.67 -7.24
CA PRO A 150 -14.33 -1.44 -8.46
C PRO A 150 -13.65 -2.82 -8.51
N ALA A 151 -12.49 -2.97 -7.87
CA ALA A 151 -11.64 -4.14 -8.00
C ALA A 151 -11.57 -5.01 -6.74
N LEU A 152 -11.63 -4.39 -5.56
CA LEU A 152 -11.26 -4.96 -4.27
C LEU A 152 -12.44 -5.04 -3.30
N ASP A 153 -13.66 -4.63 -3.68
CA ASP A 153 -14.83 -4.68 -2.81
C ASP A 153 -15.05 -6.08 -2.17
N THR A 154 -15.10 -7.12 -3.01
CA THR A 154 -15.30 -8.50 -2.55
C THR A 154 -14.17 -8.95 -1.62
N THR A 155 -12.94 -8.55 -1.93
CA THR A 155 -11.73 -8.85 -1.17
C THR A 155 -11.76 -8.20 0.21
N ILE A 156 -12.11 -6.90 0.29
CA ILE A 156 -12.19 -6.15 1.54
C ILE A 156 -13.29 -6.72 2.43
N ARG A 157 -14.47 -7.01 1.86
CA ARG A 157 -15.63 -7.54 2.59
C ARG A 157 -15.41 -8.92 3.20
N THR A 158 -14.38 -9.66 2.80
CA THR A 158 -14.00 -10.91 3.47
C THR A 158 -13.61 -10.71 4.93
N GLY A 159 -13.14 -9.51 5.30
CA GLY A 159 -12.59 -9.22 6.63
C GLY A 159 -11.21 -9.82 6.88
N VAL A 160 -10.57 -10.44 5.87
CA VAL A 160 -9.22 -11.03 6.02
C VAL A 160 -8.09 -10.02 5.80
N VAL A 161 -8.42 -8.79 5.36
CA VAL A 161 -7.48 -7.71 5.11
C VAL A 161 -7.20 -6.94 6.41
N ASP A 162 -5.93 -6.87 6.85
CA ASP A 162 -5.56 -6.16 8.08
C ASP A 162 -5.49 -4.64 7.90
N GLN A 163 -5.09 -4.18 6.70
CA GLN A 163 -4.90 -2.76 6.40
C GLN A 163 -5.57 -2.38 5.08
N VAL A 164 -6.55 -1.49 5.13
CA VAL A 164 -7.18 -0.90 3.94
C VAL A 164 -6.58 0.48 3.71
N ARG A 165 -5.84 0.64 2.61
CA ARG A 165 -5.11 1.88 2.26
C ARG A 165 -5.81 2.50 1.07
N VAL A 166 -6.66 3.51 1.32
CA VAL A 166 -7.53 4.05 0.28
C VAL A 166 -6.86 5.24 -0.41
N GLU A 167 -6.79 5.20 -1.74
CA GLU A 167 -6.24 6.24 -2.60
C GLU A 167 -7.28 7.35 -2.80
N PHE A 168 -7.13 8.44 -2.04
CA PHE A 168 -8.01 9.61 -2.12
C PHE A 168 -7.48 10.64 -3.13
N PHE A 169 -7.09 10.17 -4.30
CA PHE A 169 -6.57 10.95 -5.41
C PHE A 169 -6.91 10.31 -6.75
N ASP A 170 -6.78 11.09 -7.82
CA ASP A 170 -7.26 10.75 -9.16
C ASP A 170 -8.73 10.29 -9.23
N ASN A 171 -9.53 10.71 -8.25
CA ASN A 171 -10.92 10.30 -8.08
C ASN A 171 -11.76 11.52 -7.64
N PRO A 172 -12.25 12.33 -8.59
CA PRO A 172 -12.91 13.61 -8.30
C PRO A 172 -14.15 13.53 -7.41
N SER A 173 -14.75 12.35 -7.23
CA SER A 173 -15.95 12.13 -6.42
C SER A 173 -15.68 12.00 -4.91
N CYS A 174 -14.44 11.73 -4.51
CA CYS A 174 -14.10 11.39 -3.11
C CYS A 174 -12.77 11.96 -2.62
N GLN A 175 -12.07 12.74 -3.43
CA GLN A 175 -10.77 13.33 -3.08
C GLN A 175 -10.87 14.71 -2.41
N PHE A 176 -9.74 15.18 -1.87
CA PHE A 176 -9.58 16.57 -1.48
C PHE A 176 -9.57 17.48 -2.71
N THR A 177 -10.29 18.61 -2.63
CA THR A 177 -10.28 19.62 -3.69
C THR A 177 -9.46 20.84 -3.23
N PRO A 178 -8.29 21.11 -3.83
CA PRO A 178 -7.51 22.30 -3.51
C PRO A 178 -8.30 23.59 -3.75
N PRO A 179 -8.05 24.65 -2.96
CA PRO A 179 -6.98 24.75 -1.97
C PRO A 179 -7.33 24.25 -0.56
N LYS A 180 -8.61 24.04 -0.21
CA LYS A 180 -9.06 23.81 1.19
C LYS A 180 -10.41 23.12 1.33
N ASP A 181 -10.86 22.39 0.31
CA ASP A 181 -12.20 21.77 0.31
C ASP A 181 -12.12 20.27 0.62
N THR A 182 -12.80 19.90 1.71
CA THR A 182 -12.90 18.54 2.26
C THR A 182 -14.30 17.94 2.12
N SER A 183 -15.22 18.63 1.43
CA SER A 183 -16.64 18.25 1.32
C SER A 183 -16.88 16.90 0.66
N LEU A 184 -15.94 16.41 -0.14
CA LEU A 184 -15.97 15.06 -0.72
C LEU A 184 -15.12 14.06 0.06
N LEU A 185 -13.94 14.48 0.54
CA LEU A 185 -13.03 13.65 1.30
C LEU A 185 -13.62 13.14 2.62
N PHE A 186 -14.20 14.03 3.44
CA PHE A 186 -14.67 13.64 4.77
C PHE A 186 -15.84 12.66 4.73
N PRO A 187 -16.91 12.89 3.93
CA PRO A 187 -17.97 11.89 3.81
C PRO A 187 -17.47 10.55 3.24
N SER A 188 -16.55 10.57 2.27
CA SER A 188 -15.96 9.33 1.74
C SER A 188 -15.15 8.59 2.82
N TRP A 189 -14.33 9.31 3.61
CA TRP A 189 -13.59 8.74 4.73
C TRP A 189 -14.49 8.12 5.79
N ASP A 190 -15.59 8.78 6.13
CA ASP A 190 -16.55 8.26 7.12
C ASP A 190 -17.24 6.99 6.58
N ASN A 191 -17.64 6.98 5.31
CA ASN A 191 -18.20 5.79 4.67
C ASN A 191 -17.20 4.62 4.62
N TRP A 192 -15.92 4.89 4.36
CA TRP A 192 -14.85 3.88 4.42
C TRP A 192 -14.59 3.41 5.85
N SER A 193 -14.64 4.31 6.83
CA SER A 193 -14.44 3.98 8.25
C SER A 193 -15.50 3.01 8.78
N ASP A 194 -16.73 3.14 8.30
CA ASP A 194 -17.86 2.27 8.64
C ASP A 194 -18.00 1.05 7.69
N TYR A 195 -17.10 0.88 6.73
CA TYR A 195 -17.24 -0.13 5.68
C TYR A 195 -16.98 -1.56 6.21
N PRO A 196 -17.81 -2.56 5.82
CA PRO A 196 -17.60 -3.95 6.25
C PRO A 196 -16.22 -4.49 5.86
N GLY A 197 -15.49 -5.03 6.84
CA GLY A 197 -14.14 -5.57 6.66
C GLY A 197 -13.02 -4.55 6.88
N VAL A 198 -13.34 -3.27 7.11
CA VAL A 198 -12.35 -2.25 7.46
C VAL A 198 -12.11 -2.24 8.96
N HIS A 199 -10.91 -2.67 9.37
CA HIS A 199 -10.45 -2.62 10.76
C HIS A 199 -9.34 -1.59 11.00
N LYS A 200 -8.61 -1.26 9.94
CA LYS A 200 -7.55 -0.26 9.96
C LYS A 200 -7.49 0.46 8.61
N LEU A 201 -7.76 1.76 8.62
CA LEU A 201 -7.93 2.59 7.42
C LEU A 201 -6.80 3.60 7.30
N TYR A 202 -6.20 3.70 6.13
CA TYR A 202 -5.14 4.66 5.83
C TYR A 202 -5.59 5.65 4.75
N LEU A 203 -5.24 6.91 4.92
CA LEU A 203 -5.42 7.96 3.91
C LEU A 203 -4.25 7.90 2.91
N GLY A 204 -4.51 7.40 1.70
CA GLY A 204 -3.61 7.45 0.56
C GLY A 204 -3.62 8.82 -0.11
N ILE A 205 -2.44 9.40 -0.28
CA ILE A 205 -2.24 10.73 -0.88
C ILE A 205 -1.05 10.75 -1.83
N PRO A 206 -1.07 11.60 -2.86
CA PRO A 206 0.09 11.86 -3.70
C PRO A 206 1.02 12.85 -2.99
N ILE A 207 2.34 12.64 -3.10
CA ILE A 207 3.33 13.57 -2.51
C ILE A 207 3.40 14.92 -3.24
N SER A 208 2.94 14.99 -4.50
CA SER A 208 2.88 16.21 -5.31
C SER A 208 1.67 16.18 -6.26
N PRO A 209 1.18 17.34 -6.73
CA PRO A 209 0.04 17.39 -7.65
C PRO A 209 0.33 16.75 -9.02
N THR A 210 1.60 16.54 -9.40
CA THR A 210 1.96 15.93 -10.68
C THR A 210 1.73 14.43 -10.74
N ILE A 211 1.58 13.78 -9.58
CA ILE A 211 1.32 12.33 -9.49
C ILE A 211 -0.13 12.02 -9.80
N ALA A 212 -1.02 12.92 -9.37
CA ALA A 212 -2.46 12.75 -9.47
C ALA A 212 -3.05 13.86 -10.35
N PRO A 213 -2.95 13.73 -11.69
CA PRO A 213 -3.40 14.75 -12.63
C PRO A 213 -4.89 15.06 -12.54
N GLU A 214 -5.73 14.15 -12.06
CA GLU A 214 -7.16 14.39 -11.84
C GLU A 214 -7.46 14.98 -10.44
N GLY A 215 -6.45 15.09 -9.58
CA GLY A 215 -6.48 15.85 -8.33
C GLY A 215 -6.31 15.00 -7.06
N GLY A 216 -6.65 15.57 -5.91
CA GLY A 216 -6.49 14.91 -4.60
C GLY A 216 -5.20 15.22 -3.85
N TYR A 217 -4.28 16.01 -4.43
CA TYR A 217 -3.16 16.55 -3.67
C TYR A 217 -3.63 17.42 -2.51
N ILE A 218 -3.14 17.12 -1.31
CA ILE A 218 -3.47 17.87 -0.09
C ILE A 218 -2.25 18.72 0.30
N PRO A 219 -2.36 20.06 0.27
CA PRO A 219 -1.29 20.92 0.72
C PRO A 219 -0.86 20.59 2.15
N PRO A 220 0.44 20.64 2.49
CA PRO A 220 0.90 20.16 3.79
C PRO A 220 0.23 20.76 5.02
N ASN A 221 -0.08 22.06 4.98
CA ASN A 221 -0.79 22.73 6.07
C ASN A 221 -2.23 22.24 6.21
N GLU A 222 -2.93 22.03 5.09
CA GLU A 222 -4.30 21.50 5.10
C GLU A 222 -4.32 20.06 5.63
N LEU A 223 -3.35 19.25 5.22
CA LEU A 223 -3.21 17.89 5.73
C LEU A 223 -3.06 17.89 7.26
N VAL A 224 -2.10 18.64 7.79
CA VAL A 224 -1.74 18.63 9.22
C VAL A 224 -2.80 19.27 10.11
N TYR A 225 -3.32 20.43 9.71
CA TYR A 225 -4.14 21.25 10.60
C TYR A 225 -5.64 21.06 10.39
N HIS A 226 -6.07 20.46 9.27
CA HIS A 226 -7.49 20.28 8.95
C HIS A 226 -7.88 18.82 8.73
N VAL A 227 -7.19 18.11 7.83
CA VAL A 227 -7.56 16.75 7.45
C VAL A 227 -7.25 15.75 8.56
N LEU A 228 -5.98 15.62 8.97
CA LEU A 228 -5.55 14.62 9.96
C LEU A 228 -6.28 14.74 11.31
N PRO A 229 -6.54 15.94 11.87
CA PRO A 229 -7.34 16.08 13.10
C PRO A 229 -8.78 15.56 12.96
N TYR A 230 -9.36 15.60 11.76
CA TYR A 230 -10.66 14.99 11.49
C TYR A 230 -10.56 13.46 11.46
N LEU A 231 -9.67 12.92 10.61
CA LEU A 231 -9.55 11.47 10.38
C LEU A 231 -9.14 10.70 11.64
N LYS A 232 -8.29 11.29 12.50
CA LYS A 232 -7.82 10.70 13.77
C LYS A 232 -8.93 10.48 14.80
N LYS A 233 -10.14 11.03 14.59
CA LYS A 233 -11.31 10.75 15.43
C LYS A 233 -11.91 9.37 15.15
N SER A 234 -11.66 8.81 13.97
CA SER A 234 -12.12 7.47 13.59
C SER A 234 -11.35 6.40 14.38
N PRO A 235 -12.03 5.43 15.02
CA PRO A 235 -11.38 4.38 15.79
C PRO A 235 -10.55 3.43 14.92
N VAL A 236 -10.83 3.37 13.61
CA VAL A 236 -10.08 2.56 12.65
C VAL A 236 -8.92 3.32 12.01
N TYR A 237 -8.63 4.55 12.43
CA TYR A 237 -7.53 5.33 11.84
C TYR A 237 -6.17 4.63 11.98
N GLY A 238 -5.63 4.20 10.86
CA GLY A 238 -4.36 3.48 10.74
C GLY A 238 -3.17 4.38 10.48
N GLY A 239 -3.36 5.46 9.72
CA GLY A 239 -2.29 6.37 9.33
C GLY A 239 -2.49 6.97 7.95
N ILE A 240 -1.38 7.26 7.28
CA ILE A 240 -1.34 7.74 5.90
C ILE A 240 -0.52 6.79 5.01
N MET A 241 -0.88 6.71 3.75
CA MET A 241 -0.09 6.11 2.69
C MET A 241 0.33 7.23 1.75
N VAL A 242 1.60 7.27 1.35
CA VAL A 242 2.13 8.35 0.50
C VAL A 242 2.78 7.76 -0.74
N PHE A 243 2.15 8.00 -1.89
CA PHE A 243 2.64 7.54 -3.19
C PHE A 243 3.83 8.41 -3.66
N PRO A 244 4.92 7.81 -4.22
CA PRO A 244 6.18 8.50 -4.49
C PRO A 244 6.19 9.33 -5.78
N TYR A 245 7.14 10.27 -5.89
CA TYR A 245 7.55 10.91 -7.15
C TYR A 245 9.01 11.40 -7.14
N LEU A 246 9.57 11.54 -8.35
CA LEU A 246 10.97 11.77 -8.70
C LEU A 246 11.58 13.08 -8.18
N HIS A 247 10.80 13.95 -7.53
CA HIS A 247 11.26 15.25 -7.07
C HIS A 247 10.96 15.47 -5.59
N HIS A 248 12.02 15.61 -4.80
CA HIS A 248 11.96 15.90 -3.37
C HIS A 248 11.25 17.23 -3.09
N GLU A 249 9.99 17.19 -2.67
CA GLU A 249 9.36 18.35 -2.05
C GLU A 249 9.81 18.45 -0.58
N VAL A 250 10.81 19.29 -0.32
CA VAL A 250 11.41 19.53 1.01
C VAL A 250 10.35 19.82 2.08
N ASN A 251 9.28 20.53 1.71
CA ASN A 251 8.19 20.89 2.62
C ASN A 251 7.38 19.66 3.07
N PHE A 252 7.12 18.71 2.17
CA PHE A 252 6.35 17.52 2.49
C PHE A 252 7.14 16.58 3.40
N GLN A 253 8.44 16.38 3.15
CA GLN A 253 9.29 15.56 4.02
C GLN A 253 9.42 16.13 5.45
N SER A 254 9.55 17.46 5.59
CA SER A 254 9.56 18.11 6.91
C SER A 254 8.26 17.86 7.69
N MET A 255 7.14 17.84 6.96
CA MET A 255 5.83 17.56 7.53
C MET A 255 5.67 16.08 7.92
N LEU A 256 6.09 15.13 7.08
CA LEU A 256 6.12 13.70 7.42
C LEU A 256 6.94 13.43 8.68
N ARG A 257 8.10 14.09 8.82
CA ARG A 257 8.92 14.04 10.04
C ARG A 257 8.16 14.51 11.28
N SER A 258 7.39 15.60 11.14
CA SER A 258 6.60 16.15 12.24
C SER A 258 5.44 15.23 12.62
N TYR A 259 4.77 14.65 11.62
CA TYR A 259 3.72 13.66 11.82
C TYR A 259 4.26 12.40 12.51
N ALA A 260 5.39 11.84 12.04
CA ALA A 260 6.01 10.65 12.62
C ALA A 260 6.41 10.84 14.09
N ARG A 261 6.80 12.05 14.50
CA ARG A 261 7.14 12.36 15.91
C ARG A 261 5.93 12.49 16.82
N ALA A 262 4.76 12.79 16.27
CA ALA A 262 3.52 13.02 17.01
C ALA A 262 2.58 11.80 17.02
N ALA A 263 2.91 10.76 16.26
CA ALA A 263 2.10 9.57 16.01
C ALA A 263 2.50 8.37 16.88
#